data_AF-A0A7W3ES51-F1
#
_entry.id   AF-A0A7W3ES51-F1
#
_cell.length_a   1.000
_cell.length_b   1.000
_cell.length_c   1.000
_cell.angle_alpha   90.00
_cell.angle_beta   90.00
_cell.angle_gamma   90.00
#
_symmetry.space_group_name_H-M   'P 1'
#
loop_
_entity.id
_entity.type
_entity.pdbx_description
1 polymer ?
#
loop_
_entity_poly.entity_id
_entity_poly.type
_entity_poly.pdbx_seq_one_letter_code
_entity_poly.pdbx_strand_id
1 'polypeptide(L)'
;MLKFDFIRLNIVPSNNEAYAFTNVCLEFGNRRIGDFSQLVLINTLILSLDDLLDRIENGVVIVGAKNEIAKLFYSYFDDLNKSAIPIFTEAFDGDAGLLFKIDGEEFLIIKKWKERDLIYIKKTHKSYADAIKSCLLYLKKLTF
;
A
#
# COMPACT_ATOMS: atom_id res chain seq x y z
N MET A 1 -12.45 -14.36 0.24
CA MET A 1 -11.41 -13.45 0.79
C MET A 1 -10.05 -14.06 0.55
N LEU A 2 -9.19 -13.34 -0.16
CA LEU A 2 -7.84 -13.74 -0.52
C LEU A 2 -6.83 -12.94 0.31
N LYS A 3 -5.67 -13.54 0.58
CA LYS A 3 -4.61 -12.90 1.35
C LYS A 3 -3.27 -13.11 0.65
N PHE A 4 -2.62 -12.00 0.31
CA PHE A 4 -1.29 -11.97 -0.28
C PHE A 4 -0.35 -11.33 0.75
N ASP A 5 0.24 -12.15 1.61
CA ASP A 5 1.06 -11.69 2.74
C ASP A 5 0.28 -10.70 3.63
N PHE A 6 0.50 -9.38 3.47
CA PHE A 6 -0.18 -8.32 4.19
C PHE A 6 -1.37 -7.71 3.42
N ILE A 7 -1.61 -8.08 2.17
CA ILE A 7 -2.72 -7.53 1.38
C ILE A 7 -3.96 -8.40 1.61
N ARG A 8 -5.00 -7.80 2.17
CA ARG A 8 -6.31 -8.42 2.28
C ARG A 8 -7.18 -7.95 1.13
N LEU A 9 -7.76 -8.91 0.41
CA LEU A 9 -8.54 -8.65 -0.79
C LEU A 9 -9.86 -9.43 -0.77
N ASN A 10 -10.95 -8.78 -1.16
CA ASN A 10 -12.20 -9.43 -1.53
C ASN A 10 -12.60 -8.99 -2.94
N ILE A 11 -13.16 -9.89 -3.74
CA ILE A 11 -13.66 -9.59 -5.09
C ILE A 11 -15.16 -9.75 -5.07
N VAL A 12 -15.86 -8.80 -5.68
CA VAL A 12 -17.32 -8.73 -5.74
C VAL A 12 -17.71 -8.52 -7.20
N PRO A 13 -18.18 -9.55 -7.93
CA PRO A 13 -18.65 -9.38 -9.30
C PRO A 13 -19.90 -8.50 -9.33
N SER A 14 -20.11 -7.75 -10.42
CA SER A 14 -21.35 -7.02 -10.66
C SER A 14 -22.49 -8.00 -10.96
N ASN A 15 -23.74 -7.56 -10.78
CA ASN A 15 -24.93 -8.38 -11.01
C ASN A 15 -25.05 -8.90 -12.46
N ASN A 16 -24.49 -8.15 -13.43
CA ASN A 16 -24.46 -8.52 -14.84
C ASN A 16 -23.11 -9.14 -15.27
N GLU A 17 -22.21 -9.38 -14.31
CA GLU A 17 -20.86 -9.93 -14.49
C GLU A 17 -19.95 -9.16 -15.46
N ALA A 18 -20.37 -8.00 -15.95
CA ALA A 18 -19.61 -7.16 -16.87
C ALA A 18 -18.44 -6.41 -16.19
N TYR A 19 -18.45 -6.34 -14.87
CA TYR A 19 -17.41 -5.68 -14.07
C TYR A 19 -17.18 -6.44 -12.77
N ALA A 20 -16.05 -6.18 -12.12
CA ALA A 20 -15.82 -6.58 -10.75
C ALA A 20 -15.35 -5.40 -9.91
N PHE A 21 -15.78 -5.44 -8.65
CA PHE A 21 -15.34 -4.56 -7.59
C PHE A 21 -14.46 -5.33 -6.63
N THR A 22 -13.78 -4.59 -5.77
CA THR A 22 -12.92 -5.13 -4.74
C THR A 22 -12.97 -4.32 -3.47
N ASN A 23 -12.86 -5.02 -2.35
CA ASN A 23 -12.46 -4.42 -1.09
C ASN A 23 -11.00 -4.76 -0.84
N VAL A 24 -10.21 -3.78 -0.44
CA VAL A 24 -8.76 -3.96 -0.23
C VAL A 24 -8.28 -3.17 0.97
N CYS A 25 -7.34 -3.74 1.72
CA CYS A 25 -6.58 -3.03 2.74
C CYS A 25 -5.24 -3.73 2.96
N LEU A 26 -4.31 -3.05 3.65
CA LEU A 26 -3.07 -3.67 4.12
C LEU A 26 -3.21 -4.02 5.61
N GLU A 27 -2.98 -5.28 5.98
CA GLU A 27 -3.06 -5.81 7.33
C GLU A 27 -1.69 -6.33 7.81
N PHE A 28 -1.13 -5.65 8.80
CA PHE A 28 0.13 -5.98 9.47
C PHE A 28 -0.14 -6.32 10.94
N GLY A 29 -0.30 -7.60 11.26
CA GLY A 29 -0.70 -8.03 12.59
C GLY A 29 -2.07 -7.46 12.98
N ASN A 30 -2.12 -6.62 14.02
CA ASN A 30 -3.33 -5.92 14.46
C ASN A 30 -3.52 -4.52 13.83
N ARG A 31 -2.63 -4.12 12.91
CA ARG A 31 -2.71 -2.82 12.22
C ARG A 31 -3.36 -3.01 10.85
N ARG A 32 -4.35 -2.17 10.56
CA ARG A 32 -4.99 -2.06 9.24
C ARG A 32 -4.79 -0.66 8.65
N ILE A 33 -4.37 -0.62 7.41
CA ILE A 33 -4.15 0.56 6.59
C ILE A 33 -5.13 0.53 5.42
N GLY A 34 -5.82 1.63 5.21
CA GLY A 34 -6.97 1.69 4.34
C GLY A 34 -8.28 1.13 4.93
N ASP A 35 -9.38 1.52 4.30
CA ASP A 35 -10.75 1.16 4.64
C ASP A 35 -11.24 -0.02 3.80
N PHE A 36 -11.21 -1.21 4.41
CA PHE A 36 -11.69 -2.45 3.79
C PHE A 36 -13.20 -2.45 3.51
N SER A 37 -13.98 -1.49 4.01
CA SER A 37 -15.39 -1.40 3.67
C SER A 37 -15.64 -0.71 2.33
N GLN A 38 -14.67 0.04 1.79
CA GLN A 38 -14.78 0.71 0.50
C GLN A 38 -14.74 -0.29 -0.65
N LEU A 39 -15.69 -0.15 -1.57
CA LEU A 39 -15.74 -0.88 -2.83
C LEU A 39 -15.03 -0.06 -3.91
N VAL A 40 -14.02 -0.66 -4.53
CA VAL A 40 -13.23 -0.04 -5.59
C VAL A 40 -13.41 -0.85 -6.86
N LEU A 41 -13.45 -0.21 -8.04
CA LEU A 41 -13.41 -0.96 -9.30
C LEU A 41 -12.08 -1.73 -9.41
N ILE A 42 -12.16 -2.99 -9.83
CA ILE A 42 -10.96 -3.85 -9.86
C ILE A 42 -9.87 -3.28 -10.77
N ASN A 43 -10.26 -2.66 -11.89
CA ASN A 43 -9.33 -2.04 -12.84
C ASN A 43 -8.63 -0.81 -12.23
N THR A 44 -9.32 -0.03 -11.39
CA THR A 44 -8.71 1.06 -10.64
C THR A 44 -7.65 0.53 -9.68
N LEU A 45 -7.95 -0.55 -8.94
CA LEU A 45 -6.97 -1.17 -8.06
C LEU A 45 -5.76 -1.71 -8.84
N ILE A 46 -5.98 -2.35 -10.00
CA ILE A 46 -4.89 -2.85 -10.86
C ILE A 46 -3.96 -1.70 -11.24
N LEU A 47 -4.50 -0.57 -11.71
CA LEU A 47 -3.71 0.60 -12.08
C LEU A 47 -2.93 1.15 -10.88
N SER A 48 -3.58 1.31 -9.72
CA SER A 48 -2.93 1.82 -8.50
C SER A 48 -1.85 0.88 -7.96
N LEU A 49 -2.00 -0.44 -8.12
CA LEU A 49 -0.97 -1.41 -7.72
C LEU A 49 0.20 -1.48 -8.71
N ASP A 50 -0.05 -1.30 -10.01
CA ASP A 50 0.98 -1.21 -11.04
C ASP A 50 1.86 0.02 -10.81
N ASP A 51 1.22 1.16 -10.62
CA ASP A 51 1.84 2.44 -10.29
C ASP A 51 2.58 2.40 -8.93
N LEU A 52 2.01 1.76 -7.90
CA LEU A 52 2.71 1.52 -6.64
C LEU A 52 3.94 0.62 -6.83
N LEU A 53 3.83 -0.45 -7.61
CA LEU A 53 4.96 -1.35 -7.85
C LEU A 53 6.10 -0.62 -8.53
N ASP A 54 5.81 0.20 -9.54
CA ASP A 54 6.81 1.04 -10.22
C ASP A 54 7.52 1.98 -9.23
N ARG A 55 6.75 2.69 -8.39
CA ARG A 55 7.33 3.54 -7.33
C ARG A 55 8.17 2.77 -6.32
N ILE A 56 7.81 1.54 -5.98
CA ILE A 56 8.63 0.73 -5.10
C ILE A 56 9.91 0.35 -5.83
N GLU A 57 9.81 -0.31 -6.99
CA GLU A 57 10.96 -0.86 -7.71
C GLU A 57 11.96 0.21 -8.19
N ASN A 58 11.47 1.40 -8.58
CA ASN A 58 12.29 2.49 -9.10
C ASN A 58 12.48 3.66 -8.11
N GLY A 59 11.77 3.65 -6.98
CA GLY A 59 11.85 4.70 -5.97
C GLY A 59 13.04 4.58 -5.03
N VAL A 60 13.28 5.67 -4.31
CA VAL A 60 14.40 5.77 -3.35
C VAL A 60 13.92 5.40 -1.95
N VAL A 61 14.57 4.40 -1.33
CA VAL A 61 14.41 4.14 0.11
C VAL A 61 15.03 5.30 0.90
N ILE A 62 14.24 5.92 1.77
CA ILE A 62 14.69 7.08 2.54
C ILE A 62 15.61 6.60 3.66
N VAL A 63 16.86 7.05 3.64
CA VAL A 63 17.84 6.71 4.69
C VAL A 63 17.81 7.79 5.77
N GLY A 64 17.70 7.39 7.04
CA GLY A 64 17.68 8.34 8.15
C GLY A 64 17.99 7.72 9.50
N ALA A 65 18.50 8.54 10.42
CA ALA A 65 18.68 8.15 11.80
C ALA A 65 17.33 8.11 12.54
N LYS A 66 17.20 7.22 13.53
CA LYS A 66 15.94 6.99 14.26
C LYS A 66 15.31 8.26 14.85
N ASN A 67 16.12 9.21 15.31
CA ASN A 67 15.68 10.48 15.90
C ASN A 67 15.20 11.51 14.86
N GLU A 68 15.46 11.31 13.57
CA GLU A 68 15.10 12.25 12.49
C GLU A 68 13.91 11.77 11.67
N ILE A 69 13.43 10.55 11.89
CA ILE A 69 12.42 9.89 11.05
C ILE A 69 11.14 10.68 10.94
N ALA A 70 10.62 11.24 12.04
CA ALA A 70 9.40 12.02 11.98
C ALA A 70 9.56 13.26 11.08
N LYS A 71 10.70 13.98 11.21
CA LYS A 71 11.00 15.14 10.38
C LYS A 71 11.13 14.75 8.90
N LEU A 72 11.87 13.69 8.60
CA LEU A 72 12.05 13.19 7.24
C LEU A 72 10.72 12.73 6.63
N PHE A 73 9.91 11.99 7.40
CA PHE A 73 8.60 11.53 6.96
C PHE A 73 7.73 12.71 6.51
N TYR A 74 7.62 13.76 7.33
CA TYR A 74 6.82 14.93 6.98
C TYR A 74 7.42 15.77 5.85
N SER A 75 8.73 15.74 5.61
CA SER A 75 9.33 16.39 4.44
C SER A 75 9.00 15.72 3.10
N TYR A 76 8.59 14.45 3.13
CA TYR A 76 8.23 13.67 1.93
C TYR A 76 6.76 13.26 1.93
N PHE A 77 5.96 13.71 2.89
CA PHE A 77 4.59 13.27 3.09
C PHE A 77 3.70 13.53 1.88
N ASP A 78 3.86 14.71 1.25
CA ASP A 78 3.09 15.11 0.07
C ASP A 78 3.75 14.67 -1.26
N ASP A 79 4.92 14.02 -1.21
CA ASP A 79 5.61 13.54 -2.40
C ASP A 79 5.04 12.19 -2.84
N LEU A 80 4.03 12.24 -3.71
CA LEU A 80 3.36 11.05 -4.24
C LEU A 80 4.33 10.05 -4.88
N ASN A 81 5.45 10.51 -5.45
CA ASN A 81 6.46 9.62 -6.06
C ASN A 81 7.20 8.76 -5.04
N LYS A 82 7.15 9.14 -3.75
CA LYS A 82 7.72 8.38 -2.64
C LYS A 82 6.67 7.56 -1.89
N SER A 83 5.39 7.70 -2.23
CA SER A 83 4.32 6.95 -1.57
C SER A 83 4.51 5.45 -1.77
N ALA A 84 4.58 4.75 -0.65
CA ALA A 84 4.67 3.31 -0.54
C ALA A 84 3.31 2.65 -0.26
N ILE A 85 2.20 3.35 -0.50
CA ILE A 85 0.84 2.78 -0.47
C ILE A 85 0.10 3.12 -1.76
N PRO A 86 -0.99 2.40 -2.11
CA PRO A 86 -1.75 2.73 -3.30
C PRO A 86 -2.30 4.16 -3.21
N ILE A 87 -2.17 4.92 -4.30
CA ILE A 87 -2.72 6.27 -4.43
C ILE A 87 -3.89 6.26 -5.40
N PHE A 88 -4.74 7.29 -5.33
CA PHE A 88 -5.95 7.43 -6.16
C PHE A 88 -6.91 6.24 -6.05
N THR A 89 -6.89 5.55 -4.91
CA THR A 89 -7.81 4.48 -4.56
C THR A 89 -8.49 4.87 -3.26
N GLU A 90 -9.81 5.04 -3.29
CA GLU A 90 -10.61 5.50 -2.14
C GLU A 90 -10.37 4.69 -0.86
N ALA A 91 -10.07 3.39 -1.00
CA ALA A 91 -9.73 2.54 0.13
C ALA A 91 -8.48 3.01 0.90
N PHE A 92 -7.60 3.84 0.34
CA PHE A 92 -6.38 4.33 0.98
C PHE A 92 -6.36 5.84 1.19
N ASP A 93 -7.48 6.52 0.90
CA ASP A 93 -7.53 7.97 0.97
C ASP A 93 -7.17 8.50 2.35
N GLY A 94 -6.21 9.41 2.35
CA GLY A 94 -5.76 10.11 3.55
C GLY A 94 -4.73 9.38 4.41
N ASP A 95 -4.43 8.12 4.11
CA ASP A 95 -3.25 7.47 4.66
C ASP A 95 -2.01 7.87 3.84
N ALA A 96 -0.82 7.80 4.45
CA ALA A 96 0.44 7.96 3.75
C ALA A 96 1.43 6.91 4.25
N GLY A 97 2.20 6.31 3.35
CA GLY A 97 3.25 5.36 3.68
C GLY A 97 4.53 5.69 2.94
N LEU A 98 5.67 5.50 3.60
CA LEU A 98 7.00 5.73 3.04
C LEU A 98 7.93 4.59 3.45
N LEU A 99 8.86 4.21 2.55
CA LEU A 99 9.89 3.21 2.85
C LEU A 99 11.15 3.87 3.39
N PHE A 100 11.61 3.40 4.54
CA PHE A 100 12.77 3.90 5.26
C PHE A 100 13.81 2.82 5.48
N LYS A 101 15.08 3.21 5.51
CA LYS A 101 16.19 2.44 6.08
C LYS A 101 16.74 3.15 7.30
N ILE A 102 16.63 2.49 8.46
CA ILE A 102 17.01 3.01 9.78
C ILE A 102 18.01 2.04 10.39
N ASP A 103 19.21 2.51 10.69
CA ASP A 103 20.27 1.71 11.33
C ASP A 103 20.55 0.37 10.62
N GLY A 104 20.40 0.35 9.28
CA GLY A 104 20.59 -0.84 8.44
C GLY A 104 19.34 -1.70 8.22
N GLU A 105 18.25 -1.46 8.96
CA GLU A 105 16.98 -2.18 8.83
C GLU A 105 15.95 -1.40 8.01
N GLU A 106 15.07 -2.11 7.31
CA GLU A 106 14.04 -1.50 6.46
C GLU A 106 12.67 -1.52 7.12
N PHE A 107 11.97 -0.40 6.98
CA PHE A 107 10.65 -0.16 7.56
C PHE A 107 9.71 0.49 6.55
N LEU A 108 8.47 0.02 6.52
CA LEU A 108 7.35 0.80 6.03
C LEU A 108 6.82 1.65 7.20
N ILE A 109 6.89 2.97 7.04
CA ILE A 109 6.38 3.91 8.03
C ILE A 109 5.10 4.50 7.51
N ILE A 110 4.06 4.51 8.35
CA ILE A 110 2.71 4.90 7.94
C ILE A 110 2.15 5.97 8.87
N LYS A 111 1.56 7.00 8.28
CA LYS A 111 0.72 7.96 8.97
C LYS A 111 -0.71 7.75 8.51
N LYS A 112 -1.57 7.26 9.40
CA LYS A 112 -3.00 7.19 9.12
C LYS A 112 -3.66 8.54 9.32
N TRP A 113 -4.66 8.89 8.52
CA TRP A 113 -5.30 10.22 8.57
C TRP A 113 -5.70 10.63 9.99
N LYS A 114 -6.43 9.75 10.69
CA LYS A 114 -7.01 10.02 12.02
C LYS A 114 -6.11 9.69 13.20
N GLU A 115 -4.94 9.10 12.98
CA GLU A 115 -4.02 8.71 14.07
C GLU A 115 -2.89 9.73 14.21
N ARG A 116 -2.47 10.03 15.44
CA ARG A 116 -1.39 11.01 15.68
C ARG A 116 -0.02 10.43 15.39
N ASP A 117 0.19 9.18 15.78
CA ASP A 117 1.50 8.56 15.78
C ASP A 117 1.85 7.92 14.45
N LEU A 118 3.14 7.90 14.13
CA LEU A 118 3.68 7.12 13.03
C LEU A 118 3.71 5.64 13.42
N ILE A 119 3.23 4.79 12.52
CA ILE A 119 3.26 3.34 12.67
C ILE A 119 4.50 2.81 11.95
N TYR A 120 5.30 2.02 12.65
CA TYR A 120 6.51 1.40 12.11
C TYR A 120 6.27 -0.08 11.86
N ILE A 121 6.41 -0.50 10.60
CA ILE A 121 6.24 -1.89 10.18
C ILE A 121 7.59 -2.36 9.63
N LYS A 122 8.23 -3.32 10.30
CA LYS A 122 9.46 -3.93 9.81
C LYS A 122 9.14 -4.73 8.54
N LYS A 123 9.64 -4.26 7.40
CA LYS A 123 9.35 -4.87 6.09
C LYS A 123 10.47 -4.48 5.13
N THR A 124 11.06 -5.47 4.48
CA THR A 124 12.05 -5.18 3.44
C THR A 124 11.35 -4.72 2.17
N HIS A 125 11.98 -3.80 1.46
CA HIS A 125 11.60 -3.32 0.14
C HIS A 125 11.27 -4.48 -0.80
N LYS A 126 12.17 -5.47 -0.88
CA LYS A 126 11.97 -6.68 -1.70
C LYS A 126 10.69 -7.44 -1.31
N SER A 127 10.52 -7.75 -0.02
CA SER A 127 9.34 -8.50 0.45
C SER A 127 8.03 -7.72 0.24
N TYR A 128 8.09 -6.39 0.29
CA TYR A 128 6.96 -5.53 0.03
C TYR A 128 6.59 -5.56 -1.47
N ALA A 129 7.57 -5.34 -2.35
CA ALA A 129 7.40 -5.40 -3.80
C ALA A 129 6.87 -6.76 -4.27
N ASP A 130 7.44 -7.87 -3.78
CA ASP A 130 7.04 -9.23 -4.16
C ASP A 130 5.56 -9.51 -3.82
N ALA A 131 5.06 -9.00 -2.69
CA ALA A 131 3.66 -9.14 -2.31
C ALA A 131 2.71 -8.32 -3.21
N ILE A 132 3.06 -7.05 -3.48
CA ILE A 132 2.30 -6.18 -4.41
C ILE A 132 2.24 -6.84 -5.80
N LYS A 133 3.39 -7.28 -6.32
CA LYS A 133 3.52 -7.94 -7.62
C LYS A 133 2.69 -9.21 -7.70
N SER A 134 2.68 -10.02 -6.65
CA SER A 134 1.88 -11.25 -6.59
C SER A 134 0.37 -10.97 -6.64
N CYS A 135 -0.09 -9.97 -5.89
CA CYS A 135 -1.49 -9.53 -5.93
C CYS A 135 -1.87 -8.98 -7.30
N LEU A 136 -1.02 -8.12 -7.89
CA LEU A 136 -1.23 -7.53 -9.21
C LEU A 136 -1.32 -8.59 -10.32
N LEU A 137 -0.41 -9.57 -10.32
CA LEU A 137 -0.43 -10.67 -11.28
C LEU A 137 -1.67 -11.54 -11.13
N TYR A 138 -2.17 -11.73 -9.92
CA TYR A 138 -3.42 -12.43 -9.70
C TYR A 138 -4.60 -11.64 -10.29
N LEU A 139 -4.71 -10.35 -9.96
CA LEU A 139 -5.79 -9.48 -10.44
C LEU A 139 -5.82 -9.39 -11.97
N LYS A 140 -4.66 -9.23 -12.63
CA LYS A 140 -4.55 -9.15 -14.10
C LYS A 140 -4.97 -10.45 -14.82
N LYS A 141 -5.01 -11.59 -14.13
CA LYS A 141 -5.48 -12.87 -14.70
C LYS A 141 -6.99 -13.04 -14.62
N LEU A 142 -7.66 -12.24 -13.81
CA LEU A 142 -9.10 -12.28 -13.72
C LEU A 142 -9.68 -11.59 -14.95
N THR A 143 -10.30 -12.38 -15.81
CA THR A 143 -11.05 -11.87 -16.96
C THR A 143 -12.42 -11.42 -16.45
N PHE A 144 -12.70 -10.12 -16.56
CA PHE A 144 -14.03 -9.53 -16.37
C PHE A 144 -14.38 -8.71 -17.60
#